data_AF-A0A5S6QDU8-F1
#
_entry.id   AF-A0A5S6QDU8-F1
#
_cell.length_a   1.000
_cell.length_b   1.000
_cell.length_c   1.000
_cell.angle_alpha   90.00
_cell.angle_beta   90.00
_cell.angle_gamma   90.00
#
_symmetry.space_group_name_H-M   'P 1'
#
loop_
_entity.id
_entity.type
_entity.pdbx_description
1 polymer ?
#
loop_
_entity_poly.entity_id
_entity_poly.type
_entity_poly.pdbx_seq_one_letter_code
_entity_poly.pdbx_strand_id
1 'polypeptide(L)'
;MADNNNSPTPPPAPKPESVLPIAIEAQVARAKAIKFLIDQMRMSKENLNAQWNSIMCQQDNEVREAIQVAENNTIMRISAECGTDLNQLAALLVSLKMKCTKGSILRCNTWITKNSGNQKCEELIMRYLLAIVKHTRNTAKFKLYILYVVNDLLHNW
;
A
#
# COMPACT_ATOMS: atom_id res chain seq x y z
N MET A 1 113.24 14.99 21.18
CA MET A 1 112.16 14.81 22.17
C MET A 1 110.87 15.20 21.44
N ALA A 2 110.16 14.21 20.86
CA ALA A 2 108.98 13.53 21.43
C ALA A 2 107.73 14.43 21.27
N ASP A 3 106.55 14.03 20.79
CA ASP A 3 105.91 12.81 20.28
C ASP A 3 104.63 13.27 19.54
N ASN A 4 104.31 12.75 18.36
CA ASN A 4 103.16 11.87 18.06
C ASN A 4 101.72 12.43 18.29
N ASN A 5 100.91 12.61 17.23
CA ASN A 5 99.75 11.74 16.89
C ASN A 5 98.87 12.28 15.73
N ASN A 6 98.72 11.42 14.71
CA ASN A 6 97.55 11.09 13.84
C ASN A 6 96.17 11.69 14.23
N SER A 7 95.17 11.93 13.37
CA SER A 7 94.84 11.59 11.97
C SER A 7 93.46 12.22 11.63
N PRO A 8 92.94 12.13 10.38
CA PRO A 8 91.91 13.02 9.81
C PRO A 8 90.46 12.59 10.11
N THR A 9 89.54 13.56 10.17
CA THR A 9 88.09 13.36 10.34
C THR A 9 87.35 13.16 9.00
N PRO A 10 86.22 12.42 9.00
CA PRO A 10 85.59 11.82 7.81
C PRO A 10 84.60 12.75 7.08
N PRO A 11 84.14 12.38 5.88
CA PRO A 11 83.23 13.21 5.07
C PRO A 11 81.82 13.31 5.68
N PRO A 12 81.07 14.40 5.41
CA PRO A 12 79.71 14.57 5.92
C PRO A 12 78.73 13.60 5.25
N ALA A 13 77.90 12.95 6.06
CA ALA A 13 76.84 12.06 5.63
C ALA A 13 75.70 12.79 4.87
N PRO A 14 74.98 12.12 3.95
CA PRO A 14 73.84 12.70 3.25
C PRO A 14 72.64 12.86 4.19
N LYS A 15 71.93 13.99 4.07
CA LYS A 15 70.68 14.27 4.80
C LYS A 15 69.55 13.36 4.30
N PRO A 16 68.63 12.92 5.18
CA PRO A 16 67.46 12.15 4.76
C PRO A 16 66.44 13.06 4.06
N GLU A 17 66.18 12.80 2.79
CA GLU A 17 65.05 13.39 2.05
C GLU A 17 63.71 12.90 2.61
N SER A 18 62.81 13.84 2.90
CA SER A 18 61.48 13.60 3.47
C SER A 18 60.47 13.13 2.40
N VAL A 19 60.13 11.84 2.39
CA VAL A 19 59.19 11.23 1.41
C VAL A 19 57.72 11.22 1.89
N LEU A 20 57.37 11.95 2.95
CA LEU A 20 56.09 11.75 3.68
C LEU A 20 54.82 12.50 3.19
N PRO A 21 54.83 13.65 2.48
CA PRO A 21 53.58 14.39 2.20
C PRO A 21 52.64 13.77 1.15
N ILE A 22 53.19 13.14 0.09
CA ILE A 22 52.41 12.70 -1.09
C ILE A 22 51.52 11.48 -0.79
N ALA A 23 51.90 10.65 0.18
CA ALA A 23 51.18 9.43 0.53
C ALA A 23 49.85 9.70 1.26
N ILE A 24 49.75 10.78 2.05
CA ILE A 24 48.56 11.07 2.86
C ILE A 24 47.42 11.63 1.99
N GLU A 25 47.72 12.53 1.06
CA GLU A 25 46.73 13.10 0.14
C GLU A 25 46.12 12.05 -0.79
N ALA A 26 46.95 11.10 -1.28
CA ALA A 26 46.48 9.98 -2.09
C ALA A 26 45.50 9.07 -1.31
N GLN A 27 45.73 8.87 -0.01
CA GLN A 27 44.84 8.06 0.84
C GLN A 27 43.53 8.80 1.14
N VAL A 28 43.57 10.13 1.33
CA VAL A 28 42.36 10.95 1.51
C VAL A 28 41.52 10.97 0.23
N ALA A 29 42.14 11.07 -0.95
CA ALA A 29 41.44 10.99 -2.23
C ALA A 29 40.75 9.63 -2.42
N ARG A 30 41.43 8.52 -2.08
CA ARG A 30 40.84 7.18 -2.09
C ARG A 30 39.66 7.06 -1.12
N ALA A 31 39.77 7.58 0.10
CA ALA A 31 38.67 7.55 1.07
C ALA A 31 37.43 8.33 0.58
N LYS A 32 37.63 9.48 -0.07
CA LYS A 32 36.54 10.26 -0.70
C LYS A 32 35.87 9.49 -1.83
N ALA A 33 36.64 8.82 -2.69
CA ALA A 33 36.12 7.98 -3.76
C ALA A 33 35.30 6.80 -3.22
N ILE A 34 35.78 6.12 -2.17
CA ILE A 34 35.06 5.03 -1.50
C ILE A 34 33.74 5.54 -0.91
N LYS A 35 33.76 6.68 -0.20
CA LYS A 35 32.55 7.29 0.35
C LYS A 35 31.53 7.62 -0.74
N PHE A 36 31.97 8.22 -1.84
CA PHE A 36 31.11 8.52 -2.99
C PHE A 36 30.45 7.26 -3.55
N LEU A 37 31.20 6.17 -3.73
CA LEU A 37 30.66 4.90 -4.21
C LEU A 37 29.66 4.29 -3.22
N ILE A 38 29.92 4.37 -1.91
CA ILE A 38 28.98 3.93 -0.87
C ILE A 38 27.69 4.74 -0.93
N ASP A 39 27.78 6.06 -1.07
CA ASP A 39 26.61 6.93 -1.21
C ASP A 39 25.82 6.61 -2.50
N GLN A 40 26.49 6.36 -3.63
CA GLN A 40 25.84 5.92 -4.86
C GLN A 40 25.12 4.57 -4.71
N MET A 41 25.76 3.59 -4.06
CA MET A 41 25.13 2.30 -3.77
C MET A 41 23.91 2.46 -2.87
N ARG A 42 24.00 3.31 -1.85
CA ARG A 42 22.88 3.62 -0.95
C ARG A 42 21.71 4.24 -1.72
N MET A 43 21.98 5.28 -2.52
CA MET A 43 20.95 5.95 -3.33
C MET A 43 20.31 4.99 -4.33
N SER A 44 21.10 4.13 -4.98
CA SER A 44 20.59 3.11 -5.90
C SER A 44 19.69 2.10 -5.18
N LYS A 45 20.06 1.68 -3.97
CA LYS A 45 19.24 0.77 -3.16
C LYS A 45 17.92 1.42 -2.74
N GLU A 46 17.96 2.67 -2.27
CA GLU A 46 16.78 3.44 -1.89
C GLU A 46 15.82 3.61 -3.08
N ASN A 47 16.35 3.94 -4.26
CA ASN A 47 15.56 4.06 -5.49
C ASN A 47 14.92 2.72 -5.92
N LEU A 48 15.69 1.63 -5.90
CA LEU A 48 15.16 0.30 -6.23
C LEU A 48 14.05 -0.11 -5.25
N ASN A 49 14.22 0.17 -3.96
CA ASN A 49 13.22 -0.11 -2.94
C ASN A 49 11.94 0.72 -3.16
N ALA A 50 12.09 2.00 -3.53
CA ALA A 50 10.94 2.85 -3.86
C ALA A 50 10.17 2.32 -5.09
N GLN A 51 10.88 1.90 -6.13
CA GLN A 51 10.26 1.29 -7.32
C GLN A 51 9.53 -0.01 -6.97
N TRP A 52 10.16 -0.89 -6.20
CA TRP A 52 9.55 -2.14 -5.77
C TRP A 52 8.26 -1.89 -4.97
N ASN A 53 8.29 -0.97 -3.99
CA ASN A 53 7.11 -0.60 -3.22
C ASN A 53 5.98 -0.06 -4.10
N SER A 54 6.31 0.76 -5.10
CA SER A 54 5.34 1.29 -6.06
C SER A 54 4.69 0.17 -6.88
N ILE A 55 5.49 -0.78 -7.39
CA ILE A 55 5.00 -1.92 -8.16
C ILE A 55 4.09 -2.80 -7.31
N MET A 56 4.50 -3.10 -6.07
CA MET A 56 3.67 -3.90 -5.16
C MET A 56 2.35 -3.21 -4.82
N CYS A 57 2.38 -1.90 -4.58
CA CYS A 57 1.17 -1.12 -4.33
C CYS A 57 0.23 -1.12 -5.55
N GLN A 58 0.78 -0.96 -6.76
CA GLN A 58 0.02 -1.02 -8.00
C GLN A 58 -0.61 -2.40 -8.21
N GLN A 59 0.17 -3.47 -8.06
CA GLN A 59 -0.31 -4.84 -8.21
C GLN A 59 -1.47 -5.14 -7.25
N ASP A 60 -1.34 -4.74 -5.98
CA ASP A 60 -2.38 -4.92 -4.97
C ASP A 60 -3.65 -4.11 -5.30
N ASN A 61 -3.50 -2.94 -5.92
CA ASN A 61 -4.63 -2.17 -6.42
C ASN A 61 -5.31 -2.82 -7.64
N GLU A 62 -4.54 -3.30 -8.61
CA GLU A 62 -5.05 -4.02 -9.79
C GLU A 62 -5.82 -5.29 -9.40
N VAL A 63 -5.30 -6.05 -8.43
CA VAL A 63 -5.99 -7.23 -7.90
C VAL A 63 -7.33 -6.85 -7.25
N ARG A 64 -7.34 -5.81 -6.42
CA ARG A 64 -8.58 -5.33 -5.77
C ARG A 64 -9.61 -4.86 -6.79
N GLU A 65 -9.18 -4.13 -7.82
CA GLU A 65 -10.05 -3.67 -8.89
C GLU A 65 -10.63 -4.84 -9.69
N ALA A 66 -9.80 -5.82 -10.07
CA ALA A 66 -10.24 -7.01 -10.79
C ALA A 66 -11.28 -7.82 -9.99
N ILE A 67 -11.07 -7.98 -8.68
CA ILE A 67 -12.04 -8.63 -7.77
C ILE A 67 -13.35 -7.84 -7.75
N GLN A 68 -13.29 -6.51 -7.60
CA GLN A 68 -14.49 -5.67 -7.56
C GLN A 68 -15.28 -5.75 -8.87
N VAL A 69 -14.62 -5.76 -10.02
CA VAL A 69 -15.25 -5.92 -11.34
C VAL A 69 -15.90 -7.29 -11.46
N ALA A 70 -15.22 -8.37 -11.05
CA ALA A 70 -15.76 -9.72 -11.11
C ALA A 70 -17.00 -9.90 -10.20
N GLU A 71 -16.97 -9.34 -8.99
CA GLU A 71 -18.11 -9.33 -8.07
C GLU A 71 -19.29 -8.55 -8.67
N ASN A 72 -19.04 -7.36 -9.24
CA ASN A 72 -20.08 -6.55 -9.84
C ASN A 72 -20.72 -7.25 -11.06
N ASN A 73 -19.90 -7.89 -11.90
CA ASN A 73 -20.39 -8.69 -13.03
C ASN A 73 -21.27 -9.86 -12.55
N THR A 74 -20.90 -10.49 -11.44
CA THR A 74 -21.70 -11.56 -10.83
C THR A 74 -23.05 -11.03 -10.34
N ILE A 75 -23.07 -9.87 -9.67
CA ILE A 75 -24.30 -9.22 -9.20
C ILE A 75 -25.20 -8.87 -10.40
N MET A 76 -24.65 -8.24 -11.45
CA MET A 76 -25.42 -7.88 -12.65
C MET A 76 -25.99 -9.10 -13.37
N ARG A 77 -25.22 -10.18 -13.50
CA ARG A 77 -25.67 -11.44 -14.10
C ARG A 77 -26.85 -12.04 -13.33
N ILE A 78 -26.73 -12.16 -12.01
CA ILE A 78 -27.81 -12.75 -11.18
C ILE A 78 -29.02 -11.81 -11.12
N SER A 79 -28.81 -10.50 -11.14
CA SER A 79 -29.90 -9.50 -11.26
C SER A 79 -30.71 -9.70 -12.53
N ALA A 80 -30.05 -9.93 -13.67
CA ALA A 80 -30.73 -10.25 -14.92
C ALA A 80 -31.49 -11.59 -14.86
N GLU A 81 -30.90 -12.62 -14.25
CA GLU A 81 -31.56 -13.93 -14.05
C GLU A 81 -32.80 -13.84 -13.14
N CYS A 82 -32.74 -13.01 -12.09
CA CYS A 82 -33.84 -12.79 -11.14
C CYS A 82 -34.90 -11.80 -11.64
N GLY A 83 -34.64 -11.04 -12.71
CA GLY A 83 -35.50 -9.93 -13.14
C GLY A 83 -35.64 -8.83 -12.09
N THR A 84 -34.65 -8.68 -11.20
CA THR A 84 -34.69 -7.73 -10.07
C THR A 84 -33.95 -6.45 -10.42
N ASP A 85 -34.64 -5.33 -10.35
CA ASP A 85 -34.07 -3.98 -10.54
C ASP A 85 -33.42 -3.44 -9.25
N LEU A 86 -32.11 -3.56 -9.16
CA LEU A 86 -31.32 -3.09 -8.01
C LEU A 86 -31.32 -1.56 -7.85
N ASN A 87 -31.74 -0.78 -8.86
CA ASN A 87 -31.80 0.68 -8.76
C ASN A 87 -32.85 1.15 -7.75
N GLN A 88 -33.96 0.42 -7.62
CA GLN A 88 -34.99 0.70 -6.63
C GLN A 88 -34.44 0.52 -5.20
N LEU A 89 -33.70 -0.57 -4.97
CA LEU A 89 -33.01 -0.79 -3.71
C LEU A 89 -31.97 0.30 -3.46
N ALA A 90 -31.19 0.69 -4.48
CA ALA A 90 -30.23 1.78 -4.36
C ALA A 90 -30.89 3.08 -3.88
N ALA A 91 -32.04 3.46 -4.43
CA ALA A 91 -32.79 4.64 -4.02
C ALA A 91 -33.27 4.57 -2.56
N LEU A 92 -33.76 3.41 -2.11
CA LEU A 92 -34.13 3.18 -0.72
C LEU A 92 -32.93 3.30 0.22
N LEU A 93 -31.78 2.76 -0.19
CA LEU A 93 -30.54 2.83 0.57
C LEU A 93 -29.97 4.26 0.63
N VAL A 94 -30.16 5.09 -0.40
CA VAL A 94 -29.85 6.52 -0.35
C VAL A 94 -30.70 7.23 0.71
N SER A 95 -32.01 6.94 0.76
CA SER A 95 -32.88 7.45 1.83
C SER A 95 -32.41 7.01 3.21
N LEU A 96 -31.98 5.75 3.35
CA LEU A 96 -31.45 5.21 4.61
C LEU A 96 -30.14 5.90 5.03
N LYS A 97 -29.25 6.18 4.06
CA LYS A 97 -28.00 6.92 4.26
C LYS A 97 -28.24 8.34 4.78
N MET A 98 -29.27 9.01 4.26
CA MET A 98 -29.62 10.38 4.67
C MET A 98 -30.30 10.42 6.03
N LYS A 99 -31.27 9.53 6.27
CA LYS A 99 -31.98 9.42 7.55
C LYS A 99 -32.31 7.96 7.85
N CYS A 100 -31.56 7.38 8.80
CA CYS A 100 -31.88 6.07 9.33
C CYS A 100 -33.03 6.18 10.34
N THR A 101 -34.25 6.02 9.84
CA THR A 101 -35.46 5.89 10.66
C THR A 101 -35.99 4.47 10.59
N LYS A 102 -36.74 4.05 11.61
CA LYS A 102 -37.42 2.75 11.63
C LYS A 102 -38.26 2.53 10.36
N GLY A 103 -38.93 3.57 9.85
CA GLY A 103 -39.69 3.49 8.60
C GLY A 103 -38.82 3.31 7.35
N SER A 104 -37.60 3.83 7.33
CA SER A 104 -36.67 3.65 6.20
C SER A 104 -36.08 2.24 6.18
N ILE A 105 -35.78 1.68 7.35
CA ILE A 105 -35.38 0.28 7.52
C ILE A 105 -36.52 -0.65 7.08
N LEU A 106 -37.74 -0.41 7.58
CA LEU A 106 -38.91 -1.22 7.22
C LEU A 106 -39.16 -1.21 5.71
N ARG A 107 -39.08 -0.05 5.04
CA ARG A 107 -39.22 0.02 3.58
C ARG A 107 -38.16 -0.80 2.84
N CYS A 108 -36.91 -0.78 3.30
CA CYS A 108 -35.86 -1.62 2.73
C CYS A 108 -36.19 -3.10 2.92
N ASN A 109 -36.55 -3.52 4.13
CA ASN A 109 -36.91 -4.91 4.44
C ASN A 109 -38.11 -5.38 3.61
N THR A 110 -39.18 -4.59 3.52
CA THR A 110 -40.36 -4.93 2.73
C THR A 110 -40.02 -5.10 1.25
N TRP A 111 -39.20 -4.21 0.68
CA TRP A 111 -38.76 -4.35 -0.71
C TRP A 111 -37.91 -5.61 -0.90
N ILE A 112 -36.96 -5.85 0.00
CA ILE A 112 -36.07 -7.01 -0.04
C ILE A 112 -36.87 -8.31 0.03
N THR A 113 -37.73 -8.47 1.04
CA THR A 113 -38.55 -9.68 1.19
C THR A 113 -39.49 -9.88 0.00
N LYS A 114 -40.01 -8.82 -0.61
CA LYS A 114 -40.85 -8.91 -1.82
C LYS A 114 -40.06 -9.40 -3.04
N ASN A 115 -38.79 -9.04 -3.14
CA ASN A 115 -37.91 -9.39 -4.27
C ASN A 115 -37.03 -10.63 -4.02
N SER A 116 -37.02 -11.17 -2.80
CA SER A 116 -36.42 -12.43 -2.39
C SER A 116 -37.38 -13.62 -2.60
N GLY A 117 -37.85 -13.82 -3.83
CA GLY A 117 -38.78 -14.94 -4.13
C GLY A 117 -38.11 -16.32 -4.21
N ASN A 118 -36.78 -16.37 -4.29
CA ASN A 118 -36.00 -17.59 -4.36
C ASN A 118 -34.60 -17.37 -3.77
N GLN A 119 -33.91 -18.47 -3.47
CA GLN A 119 -32.57 -18.44 -2.87
C GLN A 119 -31.53 -17.68 -3.72
N LYS A 120 -31.66 -17.69 -5.05
CA LYS A 120 -30.75 -16.92 -5.93
C LYS A 120 -30.96 -15.41 -5.78
N CYS A 121 -32.19 -14.96 -5.60
CA CYS A 121 -32.52 -13.55 -5.45
C CYS A 121 -32.19 -13.04 -4.05
N GLU A 122 -32.29 -13.90 -3.02
CA GLU A 122 -31.73 -13.63 -1.69
C GLU A 122 -30.21 -13.46 -1.76
N GLU A 123 -29.52 -14.39 -2.42
CA GLU A 123 -28.07 -14.35 -2.61
C GLU A 123 -27.64 -13.08 -3.37
N LEU A 124 -28.39 -12.68 -4.40
CA LEU A 124 -28.20 -11.44 -5.14
C LEU A 124 -28.24 -10.22 -4.20
N ILE A 125 -29.29 -10.12 -3.38
CA ILE A 125 -29.49 -8.98 -2.49
C ILE A 125 -28.39 -8.94 -1.43
N MET A 126 -28.04 -10.08 -0.85
CA MET A 126 -26.94 -10.17 0.12
C MET A 126 -25.60 -9.78 -0.51
N ARG A 127 -25.29 -10.25 -1.72
CA ARG A 127 -24.08 -9.84 -2.46
C ARG A 127 -24.05 -8.33 -2.71
N TYR A 128 -25.18 -7.75 -3.10
CA TYR A 128 -25.30 -6.32 -3.35
C TYR A 128 -25.08 -5.49 -2.07
N LEU A 129 -25.73 -5.87 -0.96
CA LEU A 129 -25.54 -5.21 0.34
C LEU A 129 -24.09 -5.34 0.83
N LEU A 130 -23.47 -6.50 0.64
CA LEU A 130 -22.05 -6.72 0.94
C LEU A 130 -21.14 -5.80 0.11
N ALA A 131 -21.39 -5.66 -1.19
CA ALA A 131 -20.63 -4.75 -2.06
C ALA A 131 -20.70 -3.30 -1.57
N ILE A 132 -21.88 -2.86 -1.10
CA ILE A 132 -22.06 -1.53 -0.51
C ILE A 132 -21.25 -1.37 0.78
N VAL A 133 -21.21 -2.38 1.66
CA VAL A 133 -20.44 -2.33 2.91
C VAL A 133 -18.92 -2.33 2.64
N LYS A 134 -18.47 -3.11 1.64
CA LYS A 134 -17.06 -3.16 1.21
C LYS A 134 -16.58 -1.83 0.63
N HIS A 135 -17.46 -1.04 0.03
CA HIS A 135 -17.08 0.22 -0.60
C HIS A 135 -16.48 1.22 0.42
N THR A 136 -15.26 1.69 0.15
CA THR A 136 -14.48 2.56 1.06
C THR A 136 -15.09 3.95 1.23
N ARG A 137 -15.84 4.44 0.23
CA ARG A 137 -16.50 5.76 0.30
C ARG A 137 -17.73 5.80 1.22
N ASN A 138 -18.21 4.65 1.70
CA ASN A 138 -19.35 4.60 2.60
C ASN A 138 -18.92 4.83 4.05
N THR A 139 -19.65 5.70 4.75
CA THR A 139 -19.36 6.04 6.15
C THR A 139 -19.59 4.83 7.06
N ALA A 140 -18.83 4.70 8.14
CA ALA A 140 -19.01 3.64 9.14
C ALA A 140 -20.45 3.59 9.67
N LYS A 141 -21.06 4.76 9.86
CA LYS A 141 -22.47 4.90 10.28
C LYS A 141 -23.43 4.27 9.28
N PHE A 142 -23.24 4.50 7.98
CA PHE A 142 -24.08 3.89 6.95
C PHE A 142 -23.86 2.37 6.87
N LYS A 143 -22.62 1.90 6.99
CA LYS A 143 -22.32 0.45 7.06
C LYS A 143 -23.05 -0.21 8.23
N LEU A 144 -23.11 0.46 9.39
CA LEU A 144 -23.88 -0.01 10.54
C LEU A 144 -25.39 -0.09 10.24
N TYR A 145 -25.94 0.88 9.51
CA TYR A 145 -27.36 0.85 9.09
C TYR A 145 -27.66 -0.33 8.15
N ILE A 146 -26.74 -0.63 7.22
CA ILE A 146 -26.87 -1.84 6.38
C ILE A 146 -26.81 -3.10 7.24
N LEU A 147 -25.93 -3.17 8.25
CA LEU A 147 -25.87 -4.32 9.16
C LEU A 147 -27.16 -4.49 9.97
N TYR A 148 -27.84 -3.40 10.37
CA TYR A 148 -29.17 -3.51 10.99
C TYR A 148 -30.22 -4.08 10.04
N VAL A 149 -30.22 -3.63 8.78
CA VAL A 149 -31.10 -4.20 7.74
C VAL A 149 -30.82 -5.70 7.57
N VAL A 150 -29.56 -6.09 7.41
CA VAL A 150 -29.17 -7.50 7.26
C VAL A 150 -29.55 -8.33 8.49
N ASN A 151 -29.33 -7.80 9.70
CA ASN A 151 -29.73 -8.46 10.93
C ASN A 151 -31.25 -8.67 10.97
N ASP A 152 -32.04 -7.65 10.65
CA ASP A 152 -33.49 -7.77 10.60
C ASP A 152 -33.94 -8.79 9.54
N LEU A 153 -33.28 -8.86 8.38
CA LEU A 153 -33.58 -9.84 7.34
C LEU A 153 -33.32 -11.28 7.82
N LEU A 154 -32.19 -11.52 8.49
CA LEU A 154 -31.85 -12.85 9.01
C LEU A 154 -32.87 -13.37 10.04
N HIS A 155 -33.51 -12.49 10.79
CA HIS A 155 -34.53 -12.88 11.76
C HIS A 155 -35.94 -13.02 11.15
N ASN A 156 -36.13 -12.54 9.92
CA ASN A 156 -37.43 -12.50 9.23
C ASN A 156 -37.48 -13.40 7.96
N TRP A 157 -36.40 -14.13 7.67
CA TRP A 157 -36.33 -15.14 6.61
C TRP A 157 -36.48 -16.55 7.19
#